data_AF-A0A4Y2PV65-F1
#
_entry.id   AF-A0A4Y2PV65-F1
#
_cell.length_a   1.000
_cell.length_b   1.000
_cell.length_c   1.000
_cell.angle_alpha   90.00
_cell.angle_beta   90.00
_cell.angle_gamma   90.00
#
_symmetry.space_group_name_H-M   'P 1'
#
loop_
_entity.id
_entity.type
_entity.pdbx_description
1 polymer ?
#
loop_
_entity_poly.entity_id
_entity_poly.type
_entity_poly.pdbx_seq_one_letter_code
_entity_poly.pdbx_strand_id
1 'polypeptide(L)'
;MLQHTKEKLLANECNKKRFIEMLKKALRKANICVQQAVEDADLMIVNTVISVAPQYDYVRVVGEDIDLLVLLTALASTHSNVFFPKVWTHLLKLQLKLNLTSLGCHQLPMLLNCMP
;
A
#
# COMPACT_ATOMS: atom_id res chain seq x y z
N MET A 1 20.78 -26.71 0.98
CA MET A 1 20.60 -25.24 0.99
C MET A 1 19.70 -24.89 2.16
N LEU A 2 20.13 -23.99 3.06
CA LEU A 2 19.29 -23.52 4.16
C LEU A 2 18.18 -22.63 3.59
N GLN A 3 16.95 -23.14 3.59
CA GLN A 3 15.76 -22.38 3.26
C GLN A 3 15.58 -21.29 4.34
N HIS A 4 15.91 -20.04 4.03
CA HIS A 4 15.59 -18.91 4.89
C HIS A 4 14.23 -18.34 4.48
N THR A 5 13.17 -18.84 5.09
CA THR A 5 11.81 -18.29 4.92
C THR A 5 11.72 -16.90 5.56
N LYS A 6 10.88 -16.01 5.00
CA LYS A 6 10.57 -14.68 5.56
C LYS A 6 10.25 -14.77 7.05
N GLU A 7 9.42 -15.73 7.42
CA GLU A 7 9.02 -16.01 8.81
C GLU A 7 10.20 -16.31 9.71
N LYS A 8 11.19 -17.08 9.23
CA LYS A 8 12.36 -17.48 10.02
C LYS A 8 13.36 -16.34 10.23
N LEU A 9 13.50 -15.46 9.23
CA LEU A 9 14.30 -14.24 9.37
C LEU A 9 13.63 -13.24 10.30
N LEU A 10 12.32 -13.09 10.17
CA LEU A 10 11.52 -12.21 11.01
C LEU A 10 11.24 -12.79 12.39
N ALA A 11 11.40 -14.08 12.67
CA ALA A 11 11.17 -14.64 14.01
C ALA A 11 12.20 -14.15 15.05
N ASN A 12 13.39 -13.72 14.60
CA ASN A 12 14.43 -13.24 15.50
C ASN A 12 14.32 -11.72 15.70
N GLU A 13 14.15 -11.29 16.95
CA GLU A 13 13.99 -9.87 17.33
C GLU A 13 15.18 -8.99 16.91
N CYS A 14 16.41 -9.49 17.00
CA CYS A 14 17.60 -8.75 16.54
C CYS A 14 17.57 -8.57 15.02
N ASN A 15 17.11 -9.58 14.28
CA ASN A 15 16.96 -9.51 12.84
C ASN A 15 15.84 -8.55 12.44
N LYS A 16 14.69 -8.56 13.14
CA LYS A 16 13.61 -7.58 12.93
C LYS A 16 14.12 -6.15 13.07
N LYS A 17 14.78 -5.84 14.20
CA LYS A 17 15.32 -4.51 14.48
C LYS A 17 16.33 -4.08 13.41
N ARG A 18 17.27 -4.96 13.06
CA ARG A 18 18.27 -4.67 12.04
C ARG A 18 17.64 -4.44 10.66
N PHE A 19 16.64 -5.23 10.30
CA PHE A 19 15.91 -5.09 9.05
C PHE A 19 15.17 -3.75 8.96
N ILE A 20 14.46 -3.37 10.02
CA ILE A 20 13.77 -2.06 10.11
C ILE A 20 14.77 -0.92 9.96
N GLU A 21 15.91 -0.97 10.66
CA GLU A 21 16.95 0.06 10.55
C GLU A 21 17.56 0.15 9.15
N MET A 22 17.77 -0.98 8.47
CA MET A 22 18.23 -1.00 7.09
C MET A 22 17.20 -0.35 6.15
N LEU A 23 15.91 -0.68 6.33
CA LEU A 23 14.83 -0.12 5.51
C LEU A 23 14.68 1.38 5.72
N LYS A 24 14.69 1.85 6.97
CA LYS A 24 14.68 3.29 7.30
C LYS A 24 15.80 4.04 6.60
N LYS A 25 17.03 3.51 6.64
CA LYS A 25 18.19 4.13 5.99
C LYS A 25 18.01 4.21 4.47
N ALA A 26 17.53 3.14 3.84
CA ALA A 26 17.29 3.12 2.40
C ALA A 26 16.23 4.15 1.96
N LEU A 27 15.11 4.22 2.69
CA LEU A 27 14.02 5.17 2.41
C LEU A 27 14.47 6.62 2.62
N ARG A 28 15.16 6.92 3.72
CA ARG A 28 15.72 8.25 3.97
C ARG A 28 16.74 8.66 2.90
N LYS A 29 17.55 7.71 2.41
CA LYS A 29 18.48 7.95 1.29
C LYS A 29 17.76 8.28 -0.01
N ALA A 30 16.55 7.74 -0.21
CA ALA A 30 15.66 8.10 -1.31
C ALA A 30 14.87 9.40 -1.06
N ASN A 31 15.21 10.17 -0.02
CA ASN A 31 14.53 11.39 0.40
C ASN A 31 13.05 11.19 0.79
N ILE A 32 12.71 9.99 1.24
CA ILE A 32 11.38 9.64 1.76
C ILE A 32 11.39 9.84 3.28
N CYS A 33 10.42 10.58 3.81
CA CYS A 33 10.23 10.71 5.25
C CYS A 33 9.81 9.37 5.85
N VAL A 34 10.43 8.97 6.96
CA VAL A 34 10.15 7.69 7.63
C VAL A 34 9.75 7.93 9.06
N GLN A 35 8.55 7.48 9.41
CA GLN A 35 8.02 7.43 10.76
C GLN A 35 7.82 5.97 11.16
N GLN A 36 8.18 5.61 12.39
CA GLN A 36 7.95 4.27 12.93
C GLN A 36 6.84 4.37 13.97
N ALA A 37 5.80 3.54 13.81
CA ALA A 37 4.73 3.44 14.80
C ALA A 37 5.28 2.85 16.10
N VAL A 38 4.98 3.51 17.21
CA VAL A 38 5.27 3.02 18.56
C VAL A 38 4.21 2.00 18.99
N GLU A 39 2.97 2.26 18.60
CA GLU A 39 1.80 1.44 18.90
C GLU A 39 1.24 0.87 17.58
N ASP A 40 0.07 1.33 17.16
CA ASP A 40 -0.63 0.87 15.99
C ASP A 40 -0.23 1.67 14.73
N ALA A 41 0.12 0.94 13.66
CA ALA A 41 0.54 1.56 12.40
C ALA A 41 -0.64 2.17 11.63
N ASP A 42 -1.82 1.56 11.69
CA ASP A 42 -3.01 2.03 10.98
C ASP A 42 -3.46 3.37 11.58
N LEU A 43 -3.51 3.45 12.92
CA LEU A 43 -3.85 4.69 13.62
C LEU A 43 -2.83 5.80 13.32
N MET A 44 -1.53 5.47 13.26
CA MET A 44 -0.50 6.45 12.92
C MET A 44 -0.66 6.97 11.48
N ILE A 45 -0.99 6.09 10.52
CA ILE A 45 -1.26 6.49 9.13
C ILE A 45 -2.47 7.42 9.07
N VAL A 46 -3.59 7.06 9.71
CA VAL A 46 -4.81 7.88 9.68
C VAL A 46 -4.61 9.23 10.33
N ASN A 47 -3.96 9.29 11.50
CA ASN A 47 -3.66 10.55 12.17
C ASN A 47 -2.74 11.44 11.32
N THR A 48 -1.76 10.84 10.64
CA THR A 48 -0.89 11.57 9.73
C THR A 48 -1.70 12.19 8.60
N VAL A 49 -2.57 11.40 7.95
CA VAL A 49 -3.44 11.85 6.86
C VAL A 49 -4.33 13.01 7.29
N ILE A 50 -4.99 12.90 8.45
CA ILE A 50 -5.85 13.97 8.99
C ILE A 50 -5.04 15.24 9.25
N SER A 51 -3.82 15.12 9.77
CA SER A 51 -2.95 16.26 10.04
C SER A 51 -2.41 16.94 8.77
N VAL A 52 -2.11 16.17 7.73
CA VAL A 52 -1.56 16.71 6.48
C VAL A 52 -2.64 17.12 5.48
N ALA A 53 -3.84 16.53 5.53
CA ALA A 53 -4.90 16.79 4.55
C ALA A 53 -5.26 18.27 4.35
N PRO A 54 -5.27 19.14 5.38
CA PRO A 54 -5.52 20.57 5.18
C PRO A 54 -4.41 21.31 4.42
N GLN A 55 -3.21 20.73 4.32
CA GLN A 55 -2.02 21.36 3.74
C GLN A 55 -1.80 21.01 2.26
N TYR A 56 -2.54 20.02 1.73
CA TYR A 56 -2.38 19.52 0.38
C TYR A 56 -3.74 19.40 -0.31
N ASP A 57 -3.80 19.67 -1.61
CA ASP A 57 -5.03 19.52 -2.39
C ASP A 57 -5.53 18.07 -2.44
N TYR A 58 -4.60 17.11 -2.26
CA TYR A 58 -4.87 15.69 -2.34
C TYR A 58 -3.87 14.86 -1.54
N VAL A 59 -4.37 13.85 -0.83
CA VAL A 59 -3.55 12.88 -0.08
C VAL A 59 -3.82 11.46 -0.57
N ARG A 60 -2.75 10.73 -0.92
CA ARG A 60 -2.82 9.32 -1.32
C ARG A 60 -2.32 8.43 -0.19
N VAL A 61 -3.15 7.50 0.26
CA VAL A 61 -2.76 6.46 1.22
C VAL A 61 -2.60 5.15 0.46
N VAL A 62 -1.46 4.49 0.55
CA VAL A 62 -1.20 3.21 -0.13
C VAL A 62 -1.14 2.09 0.92
N GLY A 63 -2.05 1.13 0.83
CA GLY A 63 -2.11 -0.06 1.67
C GLY A 63 -3.03 -1.11 1.06
N GLU A 64 -2.90 -2.37 1.49
CA GLU A 64 -3.78 -3.46 1.05
C GLU A 64 -4.88 -3.78 2.09
N ASP A 65 -4.71 -3.31 3.32
CA ASP A 65 -5.57 -3.63 4.46
C ASP A 65 -6.92 -2.92 4.40
N ILE A 66 -8.00 -3.71 4.54
CA ILE A 66 -9.38 -3.20 4.54
C ILE A 66 -9.66 -2.39 5.81
N ASP A 67 -9.07 -2.80 6.93
CA ASP A 67 -9.24 -2.11 8.22
C ASP A 67 -8.73 -0.67 8.16
N LEU A 68 -7.64 -0.43 7.41
CA LEU A 68 -7.12 0.93 7.17
C LEU A 68 -8.12 1.80 6.40
N LEU A 69 -8.82 1.24 5.39
CA LEU A 69 -9.86 1.96 4.64
C LEU A 69 -11.07 2.28 5.52
N VAL A 70 -11.50 1.33 6.36
CA VAL A 70 -12.59 1.54 7.31
C VAL A 70 -12.20 2.63 8.31
N LEU A 71 -10.99 2.57 8.88
CA LEU A 71 -10.49 3.53 9.85
C LEU A 71 -10.35 4.93 9.26
N LEU A 72 -9.86 5.05 8.02
CA LEU A 72 -9.83 6.32 7.28
C LEU A 72 -11.23 6.89 7.10
N THR A 73 -12.21 6.07 6.69
CA THR A 73 -13.58 6.54 6.48
C THR A 73 -14.25 6.97 7.78
N ALA A 74 -13.93 6.30 8.89
CA ALA A 74 -14.48 6.61 10.21
C ALA A 74 -13.91 7.91 10.80
N LEU A 75 -12.62 8.21 10.55
CA LEU A 75 -11.92 9.32 11.20
C LEU A 75 -11.64 10.52 10.27
N ALA A 76 -11.65 10.34 8.95
CA ALA A 76 -11.45 11.46 8.02
C ALA A 76 -12.68 12.39 8.02
N SER A 77 -12.42 13.69 8.04
CA SER A 77 -13.50 14.68 7.93
C SER A 77 -14.05 14.71 6.50
N THR A 78 -15.31 15.11 6.35
CA THR A 78 -16.03 15.17 5.06
C THR A 78 -15.43 16.12 4.01
N HIS A 79 -14.36 16.85 4.35
CA HIS A 79 -13.75 17.89 3.52
C HIS A 79 -12.37 17.52 2.97
N SER A 80 -11.79 16.38 3.33
CA SER A 80 -10.46 15.97 2.85
C SER A 80 -10.54 15.06 1.62
N ASN A 81 -9.89 15.46 0.52
CA ASN A 81 -9.70 14.63 -0.68
C ASN A 81 -8.62 13.55 -0.42
N VAL A 82 -9.01 12.50 0.30
CA VAL A 82 -8.17 11.33 0.57
C VAL A 82 -8.53 10.21 -0.39
N PHE A 83 -7.52 9.63 -1.03
CA PHE A 83 -7.72 8.51 -1.95
C PHE A 83 -6.95 7.28 -1.51
N PHE A 84 -7.67 6.16 -1.54
CA PHE A 84 -7.14 4.84 -1.29
C PHE A 84 -7.10 4.06 -2.62
N PRO A 85 -5.97 4.06 -3.35
CA PRO A 85 -5.84 3.26 -4.55
C PRO A 85 -5.85 1.79 -4.14
N LYS A 86 -6.85 1.04 -4.62
CA LYS A 86 -6.86 -0.42 -4.48
C LYS A 86 -5.63 -1.00 -5.19
N VAL A 87 -4.63 -1.43 -4.44
CA VAL A 87 -3.50 -2.20 -4.96
C VAL A 87 -3.91 -3.66 -5.04
N TRP A 88 -4.83 -3.99 -5.95
CA TRP A 88 -5.00 -5.38 -6.37
C TRP A 88 -4.89 -5.46 -7.88
N THR A 89 -3.94 -6.28 -8.33
CA THR A 89 -3.78 -6.88 -9.67
C THR A 89 -2.75 -6.28 -10.65
N HIS A 90 -1.47 -6.41 -10.30
CA HIS A 90 -0.48 -6.85 -11.31
C HIS A 90 -0.46 -8.40 -11.44
N LEU A 91 -0.83 -9.13 -10.39
CA LEU A 91 -0.88 -10.60 -10.42
C LEU A 91 -2.11 -11.17 -11.15
N LEU A 92 -3.32 -10.61 -10.98
CA LEU A 92 -4.47 -11.05 -11.78
C LEU A 92 -4.40 -10.55 -13.22
N LYS A 93 -3.74 -9.41 -13.50
CA LYS A 93 -3.47 -8.98 -14.88
C LYS A 93 -2.53 -9.96 -15.59
N LEU A 94 -1.50 -10.50 -14.93
CA LEU A 94 -0.69 -11.57 -15.48
C LEU A 94 -1.49 -12.87 -15.68
N GLN A 95 -2.33 -13.27 -14.71
CA GLN A 95 -3.15 -14.49 -14.84
C GLN A 95 -4.26 -14.38 -15.89
N LEU A 96 -4.98 -13.26 -15.97
CA LEU A 96 -5.96 -13.00 -17.03
C LEU A 96 -5.28 -12.84 -18.38
N LYS A 97 -4.10 -12.20 -18.47
CA LYS A 97 -3.38 -12.04 -19.73
C LYS A 97 -2.75 -13.35 -20.23
N LEU A 98 -2.36 -14.26 -19.32
CA LEU A 98 -1.95 -15.63 -19.66
C LEU A 98 -3.13 -16.52 -20.09
N ASN A 99 -4.30 -16.36 -19.46
CA ASN A 99 -5.53 -17.10 -19.84
C ASN A 99 -6.24 -16.53 -21.08
N LEU A 100 -6.07 -15.25 -21.40
CA LEU A 100 -6.62 -14.62 -22.61
C LEU A 100 -5.72 -14.82 -23.84
N THR A 101 -4.46 -15.23 -23.67
CA THR A 101 -3.62 -15.68 -24.80
C THR A 101 -3.91 -17.11 -25.26
N SER A 102 -4.68 -17.89 -24.49
CA SER A 102 -5.08 -19.27 -24.86
C SER A 102 -6.51 -19.38 -25.42
N LEU A 103 -7.35 -18.34 -25.29
CA LEU A 103 -8.63 -18.26 -25.99
C LEU A 103 -8.57 -17.22 -27.10
N GLY A 104 -8.85 -17.69 -28.31
CA GLY A 104 -8.77 -16.94 -29.55
C GLY A 104 -9.51 -15.61 -29.51
N CYS A 105 -8.94 -14.68 -30.26
CA CYS A 105 -9.51 -13.38 -30.61
C CYS A 105 -10.97 -13.50 -31.04
N HIS A 106 -11.83 -12.62 -30.54
CA HIS A 106 -12.72 -11.71 -31.27
C HIS A 106 -13.77 -11.19 -30.27
N GLN A 107 -13.97 -9.86 -30.25
CA GLN A 107 -14.83 -9.07 -29.36
C GLN A 107 -14.34 -8.83 -27.93
N LEU A 108 -13.91 -7.58 -27.68
CA LEU A 108 -14.36 -6.75 -26.55
C LEU A 108 -13.82 -5.31 -26.72
N PRO A 109 -14.57 -4.40 -27.36
CA PRO A 109 -14.44 -2.98 -27.11
C PRO A 109 -15.49 -2.59 -26.06
N MET A 110 -15.09 -2.38 -24.82
CA MET A 110 -15.74 -1.47 -23.86
C MET A 110 -15.15 -1.73 -22.49
N LEU A 111 -14.43 -0.72 -21.98
CA LEU A 111 -14.24 -0.32 -20.58
C LEU A 111 -12.87 0.34 -20.44
N LEU A 112 -12.63 1.40 -21.22
CA LEU A 112 -11.50 2.30 -20.99
C LEU A 112 -11.90 3.78 -21.00
N ASN A 113 -13.18 4.08 -20.76
CA ASN A 113 -13.65 5.45 -20.57
C ASN A 113 -14.39 5.49 -19.23
N CYS A 114 -13.65 5.70 -18.15
CA CYS A 114 -14.10 6.29 -16.89
C CYS A 114 -12.94 6.26 -15.88
N MET A 115 -11.98 7.16 -16.04
CA MET A 115 -11.30 7.76 -14.89
C MET A 115 -11.09 9.25 -15.24
N PRO A 116 -11.70 10.19 -14.50
CA PRO A 116 -11.20 11.56 -14.44
C PRO A 116 -9.82 11.59 -13.77
#